data_AF-A0A2R6R8X0-F1
#
_entry.id   AF-A0A2R6R8X0-F1
#
_cell.length_a   1.000
_cell.length_b   1.000
_cell.length_c   1.000
_cell.angle_alpha   90.00
_cell.angle_beta   90.00
_cell.angle_gamma   90.00
#
_symmetry.space_group_name_H-M   'P 1'
#
loop_
_entity.id
_entity.type
_entity.pdbx_description
1 polymer ?
#
loop_
_entity_poly.entity_id
_entity_poly.type
_entity_poly.pdbx_seq_one_letter_code
_entity_poly.pdbx_strand_id
1 'polypeptide(L)'
;MLSKIDRIPHIKSDMEEKGVSNPRKRSTELEVETFSSDTGEWKESTILCASPFTLAVANRPGFVVDKIIYWKDLRSLLVAYNPTKKCVDLIELPGDAQNVMCWGDLFGLSEGVIHYARHNNCYLEVWVLKKAQWERTHKLSFAMMFRQHGLNEYKGLCMKGFHPFDSRRMMFTWHRRPLWFDLESRKADIISHHPICNQLLYDYFVYEGRFGSSASY
;
A
#
# COMPACT_ATOMS: atom_id res chain seq x y z
N MET A 1 -3.35 53.29 12.71
CA MET A 1 -4.36 52.22 12.66
C MET A 1 -4.18 51.48 11.35
N LEU A 2 -3.49 50.33 11.40
CA LEU A 2 -3.59 49.17 10.50
C LEU A 2 -2.54 48.14 10.94
N SER A 3 -3.00 46.92 11.12
CA SER A 3 -2.45 45.81 11.91
C SER A 3 -1.16 45.20 11.34
N LYS A 4 -0.19 44.91 12.22
CA LYS A 4 0.86 43.92 11.97
C LYS A 4 0.20 42.54 11.96
N ILE A 5 0.28 41.86 10.82
CA ILE A 5 -0.06 40.44 10.70
C ILE A 5 1.17 39.68 11.20
N ASP A 6 1.04 39.04 12.35
CA ASP A 6 2.04 38.11 12.87
C ASP A 6 2.18 36.94 11.89
N ARG A 7 3.38 36.79 11.34
CA ARG A 7 3.73 35.63 10.52
C ARG A 7 3.84 34.43 11.44
N ILE A 8 2.94 33.46 11.25
CA ILE A 8 3.01 32.11 11.82
C ILE A 8 4.41 31.55 11.50
N PRO A 9 5.19 31.08 12.48
CA PRO A 9 6.48 30.48 12.21
C PRO A 9 6.27 29.23 11.37
N HIS A 10 7.00 29.14 10.25
CA HIS A 10 7.18 27.90 9.51
C HIS A 10 7.71 26.83 10.48
N ILE A 11 6.87 25.85 10.82
CA ILE A 11 7.32 24.59 11.39
C ILE A 11 8.16 23.92 10.32
N LYS A 12 9.46 24.21 10.34
CA LYS A 12 10.46 23.34 9.70
C LYS A 12 10.31 22.00 10.38
N SER A 13 10.07 20.97 9.58
CA SER A 13 10.08 19.59 10.05
C SER A 13 11.51 19.24 10.47
N ASP A 14 11.82 19.47 11.73
CA ASP A 14 13.01 18.94 12.39
C ASP A 14 12.79 17.44 12.64
N MET A 15 12.65 16.67 11.55
CA MET A 15 12.96 15.23 11.55
C MET A 15 14.46 15.10 11.26
N GLU A 16 15.29 15.69 12.10
CA GLU A 16 16.73 15.43 12.10
C GLU A 16 17.01 14.14 12.88
N GLU A 17 17.42 13.13 12.11
CA GLU A 17 18.55 12.24 12.42
C GLU A 17 18.65 11.69 13.85
N LYS A 18 17.71 10.83 14.23
CA LYS A 18 18.04 9.70 15.11
C LYS A 18 17.46 8.40 14.56
N GLY A 19 18.34 7.55 14.01
CA GLY A 19 18.13 6.11 14.09
C GLY A 19 17.44 5.38 12.95
N VAL A 20 17.53 5.77 11.68
CA VAL A 20 17.30 4.77 10.61
C VAL A 20 18.59 3.98 10.40
N SER A 21 18.88 3.06 11.32
CA SER A 21 19.80 1.96 11.00
C SER A 21 19.24 1.29 9.74
N ASN A 22 20.05 1.22 8.68
CA ASN A 22 19.73 0.70 7.33
C ASN A 22 18.32 0.08 7.22
N PRO A 23 17.33 0.69 6.52
CA PRO A 23 15.94 0.21 6.49
C PRO A 23 15.78 -1.17 5.84
N ARG A 24 16.87 -1.72 5.26
CA ARG A 24 16.95 -3.08 4.73
C ARG A 24 17.58 -4.07 5.72
N LYS A 25 17.95 -3.64 6.92
CA LYS A 25 18.52 -4.49 7.96
C LYS A 25 17.43 -5.39 8.50
N ARG A 26 17.73 -6.68 8.56
CA ARG A 26 16.86 -7.66 9.19
C ARG A 26 16.91 -7.44 10.71
N SER A 27 15.74 -7.33 11.34
CA SER A 27 15.61 -7.14 12.78
C SER A 27 14.57 -8.08 13.36
N THR A 28 14.78 -8.53 14.59
CA THR A 28 13.75 -9.16 15.43
C THR A 28 13.03 -8.13 16.32
N GLU A 29 13.41 -6.86 16.24
CA GLU A 29 12.91 -5.80 17.09
C GLU A 29 12.11 -4.79 16.26
N LEU A 30 10.93 -4.44 16.75
CA LEU A 30 10.12 -3.34 16.27
C LEU A 30 10.20 -2.19 17.27
N GLU A 31 10.82 -1.10 16.87
CA GLU A 31 10.83 0.16 17.63
C GLU A 31 9.62 1.00 17.19
N VAL A 32 8.81 1.42 18.16
CA VAL A 32 7.60 2.23 17.93
C VAL A 32 7.61 3.42 18.87
N GLU A 33 7.49 4.61 18.27
CA GLU A 33 7.21 5.86 18.96
C GLU A 33 5.71 6.16 18.87
N THR A 34 5.07 6.35 20.02
CA THR A 34 3.65 6.65 20.10
C THR A 34 3.44 8.00 20.76
N PHE A 35 2.72 8.90 20.10
CA PHE A 35 2.28 10.17 20.65
C PHE A 35 0.85 10.04 21.21
N SER A 36 0.62 10.58 22.40
CA SER A 36 -0.70 10.67 23.02
C SER A 36 -1.20 12.11 22.97
N SER A 37 -2.35 12.36 22.33
CA SER A 37 -3.00 13.68 22.36
C SER A 37 -3.49 14.06 23.75
N ASP A 38 -3.80 13.08 24.58
CA ASP A 38 -4.40 13.30 25.91
C ASP A 38 -3.35 13.76 26.92
N THR A 39 -2.13 13.22 26.83
CA THR A 39 -1.02 13.58 27.73
C THR A 39 -0.02 14.55 27.10
N GLY A 40 -0.01 14.68 25.77
CA GLY A 40 0.98 15.47 25.03
C GLY A 40 2.37 14.85 25.03
N GLU A 41 2.50 13.58 25.40
CA GLU A 41 3.79 12.91 25.58
C GLU A 41 4.08 11.90 24.46
N TRP A 42 5.36 11.78 24.14
CA TRP A 42 5.90 10.69 23.33
C TRP A 42 6.31 9.53 24.21
N LYS A 43 6.05 8.32 23.74
CA LYS A 43 6.50 7.09 24.38
C LYS A 43 7.19 6.20 23.37
N GLU A 44 8.39 5.79 23.71
CA GLU A 44 9.15 4.80 22.96
C GLU A 44 8.86 3.39 23.51
N SER A 45 8.82 2.42 22.60
CA SER A 45 8.70 1.01 22.97
C SER A 45 9.40 0.13 21.95
N THR A 46 10.08 -0.90 22.46
CA THR A 46 10.69 -1.95 21.64
C THR A 46 9.93 -3.24 21.86
N ILE A 47 9.45 -3.83 20.77
CA ILE A 47 8.71 -5.08 20.78
C ILE A 47 9.55 -6.16 20.09
N LEU A 48 9.71 -7.29 20.78
CA LEU A 48 10.40 -8.45 20.23
C LEU A 48 9.44 -9.28 19.37
N CYS A 49 9.91 -9.64 18.18
CA CYS A 49 9.29 -10.57 17.27
C CYS A 49 10.07 -11.88 17.28
N ALA A 50 9.36 -13.01 17.29
CA ALA A 50 9.99 -14.34 17.28
C ALA A 50 10.80 -14.62 16.01
N SER A 51 10.53 -13.90 14.92
CA SER A 51 11.19 -14.08 13.64
C SER A 51 11.63 -12.74 13.04
N PRO A 52 12.78 -12.71 12.35
CA PRO A 52 13.34 -11.47 11.85
C PRO A 52 12.69 -11.01 10.54
N PHE A 53 12.28 -9.74 10.50
CA PHE A 53 11.60 -9.06 9.39
C PHE A 53 12.39 -7.82 8.91
N THR A 54 11.93 -7.18 7.85
CA THR A 54 12.54 -5.95 7.31
C THR A 54 11.45 -5.01 6.83
N LEU A 55 11.19 -3.93 7.59
CA LEU A 55 10.14 -2.97 7.24
C LEU A 55 10.49 -2.21 5.97
N ALA A 56 9.55 -2.20 5.02
CA ALA A 56 9.62 -1.32 3.88
C ALA A 56 9.18 0.10 4.30
N VAL A 57 10.06 0.89 4.93
CA VAL A 57 9.76 2.27 5.40
C VAL A 57 9.30 3.21 4.26
N ALA A 58 9.64 2.85 3.01
CA ALA A 58 9.18 3.52 1.80
C ALA A 58 7.66 3.37 1.55
N ASN A 59 7.00 2.33 2.10
CA ASN A 59 5.58 2.05 1.86
C ASN A 59 4.72 2.75 2.95
N ARG A 60 4.34 3.98 2.68
CA ARG A 60 3.48 4.82 3.52
C ARG A 60 1.99 4.55 3.22
N PRO A 61 1.07 4.69 4.19
CA PRO A 61 1.14 4.34 5.61
C PRO A 61 0.76 2.88 5.87
N GLY A 62 1.00 2.39 7.10
CA GLY A 62 0.48 1.10 7.53
C GLY A 62 -1.05 1.09 7.57
N PHE A 63 -1.66 -0.07 7.35
CA PHE A 63 -3.11 -0.24 7.44
C PHE A 63 -3.51 -0.47 8.89
N VAL A 64 -4.58 0.18 9.35
CA VAL A 64 -5.13 -0.06 10.69
C VAL A 64 -6.46 -0.78 10.56
N VAL A 65 -6.52 -2.02 11.02
CA VAL A 65 -7.75 -2.84 11.05
C VAL A 65 -7.87 -3.46 12.43
N ASP A 66 -9.04 -3.30 13.06
CA ASP A 66 -9.31 -3.83 14.40
C ASP A 66 -8.23 -3.48 15.44
N LYS A 67 -7.70 -2.24 15.38
CA LYS A 67 -6.62 -1.71 16.23
C LYS A 67 -5.25 -2.37 16.03
N ILE A 68 -5.09 -3.21 15.02
CA ILE A 68 -3.81 -3.79 14.61
C ILE A 68 -3.26 -2.95 13.46
N ILE A 69 -1.96 -2.64 13.52
CA ILE A 69 -1.25 -1.89 12.49
C ILE A 69 -0.48 -2.87 11.61
N TYR A 70 -0.67 -2.77 10.30
CA TYR A 70 -0.11 -3.68 9.32
C TYR A 70 0.87 -2.97 8.39
N TRP A 71 2.04 -3.58 8.15
CA TRP A 71 3.01 -3.12 7.17
C TRP A 71 3.50 -4.24 6.28
N LYS A 72 3.76 -3.92 5.02
CA LYS A 72 4.48 -4.83 4.13
C LYS A 72 5.97 -4.85 4.50
N ASP A 73 6.54 -6.03 4.57
CA ASP A 73 7.98 -6.21 4.66
C ASP A 73 8.64 -6.27 3.26
N LEU A 74 9.97 -6.36 3.20
CA LEU A 74 10.71 -6.52 1.93
C LEU A 74 10.84 -7.98 1.45
N ARG A 75 10.32 -8.97 2.17
CA ARG A 75 10.58 -10.41 1.98
C ARG A 75 9.32 -11.28 1.93
N SER A 76 8.19 -10.75 1.47
CA SER A 76 6.92 -11.49 1.31
C SER A 76 6.16 -11.75 2.61
N LEU A 77 6.27 -10.87 3.59
CA LEU A 77 5.53 -10.90 4.84
C LEU A 77 4.69 -9.64 5.01
N LEU A 78 3.58 -9.80 5.72
CA LEU A 78 2.83 -8.73 6.34
C LEU A 78 3.14 -8.74 7.84
N VAL A 79 3.71 -7.64 8.32
CA VAL A 79 3.96 -7.39 9.74
C VAL A 79 2.67 -6.88 10.37
N ALA A 80 2.20 -7.52 11.44
CA ALA A 80 0.99 -7.15 12.16
C ALA A 80 1.35 -6.80 13.62
N TYR A 81 1.32 -5.51 13.97
CA TYR A 81 1.59 -5.02 15.31
C TYR A 81 0.29 -4.75 16.07
N ASN A 82 0.16 -5.36 17.24
CA ASN A 82 -0.93 -5.10 18.17
C ASN A 82 -0.43 -4.20 19.32
N PRO A 83 -0.77 -2.89 19.34
CA PRO A 83 -0.30 -1.98 20.39
C PRO A 83 -0.83 -2.33 21.78
N THR A 84 -2.03 -2.91 21.88
CA THR A 84 -2.65 -3.27 23.16
C THR A 84 -1.97 -4.49 23.78
N LYS A 85 -1.68 -5.52 22.98
CA LYS A 85 -0.98 -6.73 23.42
C LYS A 85 0.54 -6.58 23.43
N LYS A 86 1.06 -5.53 22.80
CA LYS A 86 2.50 -5.29 22.56
C LYS A 86 3.18 -6.50 21.93
N CYS A 87 2.57 -7.03 20.88
CA CYS A 87 3.10 -8.17 20.13
C CYS A 87 3.15 -7.86 18.64
N VAL A 88 4.05 -8.55 17.95
CA VAL A 88 4.22 -8.50 16.50
C VAL A 88 4.06 -9.91 15.97
N ASP A 89 3.11 -10.06 15.05
CA ASP A 89 2.89 -11.29 14.29
C ASP A 89 3.37 -11.08 12.85
N LEU A 90 3.92 -12.13 12.25
CA LEU A 90 4.32 -12.13 10.83
C LEU A 90 3.41 -13.06 10.06
N ILE A 91 2.80 -12.55 9.00
CA ILE A 91 1.87 -13.28 8.15
C ILE A 91 2.52 -13.44 6.79
N GLU A 92 2.71 -14.67 6.33
CA GLU A 92 3.26 -14.94 5.00
C GLU A 92 2.30 -14.45 3.91
N LEU A 93 2.85 -13.79 2.89
CA LEU A 93 2.06 -13.35 1.74
C LEU A 93 1.79 -14.52 0.78
N PRO A 94 0.62 -14.55 0.14
CA PRO A 94 0.27 -15.64 -0.77
C PRO A 94 1.19 -15.75 -1.99
N GLY A 95 1.54 -17.00 -2.28
CA GLY A 95 2.12 -17.50 -3.52
C GLY A 95 3.64 -17.74 -3.46
N ASP A 96 4.09 -18.71 -4.24
CA ASP A 96 5.45 -19.24 -4.18
C ASP A 96 6.50 -18.20 -4.62
N ALA A 97 7.62 -18.18 -3.89
CA ALA A 97 8.87 -17.46 -4.19
C ALA A 97 8.67 -16.17 -4.99
N GLN A 98 8.34 -15.06 -4.31
CA GLN A 98 8.22 -13.74 -4.93
C GLN A 98 9.46 -13.40 -5.75
N ASN A 99 9.41 -13.63 -7.06
CA ASN A 99 10.37 -13.06 -7.97
C ASN A 99 9.97 -11.60 -8.18
N VAL A 100 10.47 -10.73 -7.31
CA VAL A 100 10.22 -9.28 -7.29
C VAL A 100 10.51 -8.63 -8.66
N MET A 101 11.31 -9.27 -9.52
CA MET A 101 11.62 -8.77 -10.86
C MET A 101 10.48 -8.94 -11.87
N CYS A 102 9.54 -9.86 -11.62
CA CYS A 102 8.50 -10.23 -12.59
C CYS A 102 7.06 -9.99 -12.10
N TRP A 103 6.90 -9.60 -10.83
CA TRP A 103 5.60 -9.43 -10.19
C TRP A 103 5.45 -8.03 -9.61
N GLY A 104 4.40 -7.33 -10.03
CA GLY A 104 3.90 -6.16 -9.31
C GLY A 104 2.90 -6.59 -8.24
N ASP A 105 2.95 -5.96 -7.07
CA ASP A 105 1.99 -6.21 -6.01
C ASP A 105 1.49 -4.91 -5.36
N LEU A 106 0.35 -5.02 -4.70
CA LEU A 106 -0.40 -3.89 -4.13
C LEU A 106 -1.15 -4.36 -2.90
N PHE A 107 -1.11 -3.57 -1.84
CA PHE A 107 -2.03 -3.69 -0.72
C PHE A 107 -3.08 -2.58 -0.79
N GLY A 108 -4.27 -2.84 -0.27
CA GLY A 108 -5.23 -1.78 -0.03
C GLY A 108 -6.28 -2.18 0.99
N LEU A 109 -6.90 -1.17 1.58
CA LEU A 109 -8.04 -1.35 2.46
C LEU A 109 -9.33 -1.18 1.65
N SER A 110 -10.23 -2.16 1.72
CA SER A 110 -11.55 -2.09 1.10
C SER A 110 -12.55 -2.75 2.04
N GLU A 111 -13.70 -2.10 2.26
CA GLU A 111 -14.78 -2.63 3.10
C GLU A 111 -14.30 -3.07 4.50
N GLY A 112 -13.32 -2.35 5.05
CA GLY A 112 -12.75 -2.61 6.38
C GLY A 112 -11.77 -3.79 6.45
N VAL A 113 -11.42 -4.44 5.33
CA VAL A 113 -10.49 -5.57 5.30
C VAL A 113 -9.29 -5.30 4.39
N ILE A 114 -8.17 -5.97 4.68
CA ILE A 114 -6.95 -5.84 3.90
C ILE A 114 -7.03 -6.73 2.67
N HIS A 115 -6.83 -6.13 1.51
CA HIS A 115 -6.68 -6.80 0.23
C HIS A 115 -5.21 -6.81 -0.19
N TYR A 116 -4.84 -7.89 -0.86
CA TYR A 116 -3.54 -8.05 -1.51
C TYR A 116 -3.77 -8.46 -2.97
N ALA A 117 -3.27 -7.65 -3.90
CA ALA A 117 -3.22 -8.00 -5.31
C ALA A 117 -1.78 -8.24 -5.73
N ARG A 118 -1.59 -9.25 -6.57
CA ARG A 118 -0.34 -9.50 -7.27
C ARG A 118 -0.61 -9.84 -8.71
N HIS A 119 0.27 -9.43 -9.60
CA HIS A 119 0.13 -9.74 -11.00
C HIS A 119 1.49 -10.02 -11.67
N ASN A 120 1.44 -10.82 -12.72
CA ASN A 120 2.53 -10.97 -13.67
C ASN A 120 2.05 -10.55 -15.06
N ASN A 121 2.72 -11.00 -16.12
CA ASN A 121 2.32 -10.69 -17.49
C ASN A 121 1.06 -11.45 -17.96
N CYS A 122 0.63 -12.48 -17.21
CA CYS A 122 -0.42 -13.41 -17.63
C CYS A 122 -1.69 -13.30 -16.78
N TYR A 123 -1.53 -13.15 -15.46
CA TYR A 123 -2.60 -13.24 -14.48
C TYR A 123 -2.51 -12.15 -13.42
N LEU A 124 -3.68 -11.73 -12.94
CA LEU A 124 -3.91 -10.99 -11.71
C LEU A 124 -4.50 -11.96 -10.68
N GLU A 125 -3.98 -11.95 -9.46
CA GLU A 125 -4.54 -12.65 -8.32
C GLU A 125 -4.88 -11.65 -7.21
N VAL A 126 -6.05 -11.83 -6.60
CA VAL A 126 -6.53 -10.99 -5.50
C VAL A 126 -6.85 -11.87 -4.30
N TRP A 127 -6.39 -11.44 -3.15
CA TRP A 127 -6.48 -12.11 -1.86
C TRP A 127 -7.05 -11.15 -0.81
N VAL A 128 -7.74 -11.70 0.17
CA VAL A 128 -8.28 -10.96 1.32
C VAL A 128 -7.75 -11.58 2.60
N LEU A 129 -7.32 -10.74 3.54
CA LEU A 129 -6.90 -11.18 4.86
C LEU A 129 -8.11 -11.29 5.78
N LYS A 130 -8.44 -12.49 6.23
CA LYS A 130 -9.47 -12.75 7.24
C LYS A 130 -8.90 -13.58 8.37
N LYS A 131 -9.06 -13.12 9.61
CA LYS A 131 -8.59 -13.86 10.81
C LYS A 131 -7.13 -14.34 10.69
N ALA A 132 -6.26 -13.46 10.20
CA ALA A 132 -4.84 -13.72 9.92
C ALA A 132 -4.55 -14.80 8.86
N GLN A 133 -5.53 -15.16 8.03
CA GLN A 133 -5.37 -16.08 6.91
C GLN A 133 -5.75 -15.42 5.59
N TRP A 134 -5.02 -15.76 4.53
CA TRP A 134 -5.30 -15.26 3.20
C TRP A 134 -6.29 -16.15 2.47
N GLU A 135 -7.36 -15.54 1.97
CA GLU A 135 -8.34 -16.20 1.11
C GLU A 135 -8.24 -15.62 -0.30
N ARG A 136 -8.00 -16.46 -1.31
CA ARG A 136 -8.01 -16.01 -2.71
C ARG A 136 -9.45 -15.75 -3.14
N THR A 137 -9.74 -14.55 -3.57
CA THR A 137 -11.06 -14.19 -4.10
C THR A 137 -11.09 -14.23 -5.62
N HIS A 138 -10.01 -13.83 -6.29
CA HIS A 138 -9.98 -13.76 -7.74
C HIS A 138 -8.65 -14.28 -8.33
N LYS A 139 -8.76 -14.89 -9.51
CA LYS A 139 -7.63 -15.18 -10.41
C LYS A 139 -8.08 -14.93 -11.85
N LEU A 140 -7.54 -13.90 -12.47
CA LEU A 140 -8.00 -13.36 -13.75
C LEU A 140 -6.86 -13.38 -14.76
N SER A 141 -7.15 -13.79 -16.00
CA SER A 141 -6.18 -13.72 -17.10
C SER A 141 -6.24 -12.36 -17.78
N PHE A 142 -5.11 -11.65 -17.89
CA PHE A 142 -5.04 -10.38 -18.62
C PHE A 142 -5.48 -10.53 -20.08
N ALA A 143 -5.15 -11.64 -20.72
CA ALA A 143 -5.58 -11.90 -22.10
C ALA A 143 -7.11 -11.96 -22.22
N MET A 144 -7.82 -12.44 -21.19
CA MET A 144 -9.29 -12.42 -21.19
C MET A 144 -9.83 -11.03 -20.87
N MET A 145 -9.22 -10.32 -19.92
CA MET A 145 -9.66 -8.98 -19.51
C MET A 145 -9.55 -7.97 -20.66
N PHE A 146 -8.50 -8.03 -21.47
CA PHE A 146 -8.27 -7.04 -22.54
C PHE A 146 -8.78 -7.43 -23.93
N ARG A 147 -9.01 -8.72 -24.21
CA ARG A 147 -9.65 -9.14 -25.47
C ARG A 147 -11.01 -8.48 -25.68
N GLN A 148 -11.79 -8.29 -24.61
CA GLN A 148 -13.09 -7.62 -24.66
C GLN A 148 -13.00 -6.14 -25.07
N HIS A 149 -11.82 -5.55 -24.94
CA HIS A 149 -11.56 -4.16 -25.31
C HIS A 149 -10.77 -4.04 -26.62
N GLY A 150 -10.55 -5.15 -27.36
CA GLY A 150 -9.86 -5.16 -28.65
C GLY A 150 -8.35 -4.94 -28.55
N LEU A 151 -7.76 -5.24 -27.39
CA LEU A 151 -6.41 -4.81 -27.05
C LEU A 151 -5.50 -6.02 -26.79
N ASN A 152 -4.34 -6.04 -27.45
CA ASN A 152 -3.41 -7.16 -27.47
C ASN A 152 -2.23 -7.03 -26.50
N GLU A 153 -2.11 -5.90 -25.78
CA GLU A 153 -0.92 -5.61 -24.97
C GLU A 153 -1.25 -5.19 -23.54
N TYR A 154 -0.61 -5.84 -22.59
CA TYR A 154 -0.65 -5.54 -21.14
C TYR A 154 0.35 -4.43 -20.74
N LYS A 155 1.14 -3.95 -21.71
CA LYS A 155 2.25 -3.02 -21.45
C LYS A 155 1.70 -1.69 -20.95
N GLY A 156 2.22 -1.24 -19.81
CA GLY A 156 1.84 0.03 -19.21
C GLY A 156 0.56 -0.01 -18.36
N LEU A 157 0.07 -1.21 -18.01
CA LEU A 157 -0.89 -1.40 -16.94
C LEU A 157 -0.19 -1.31 -15.59
N CYS A 158 -0.74 -0.53 -14.66
CA CYS A 158 -0.28 -0.46 -13.28
C CYS A 158 -1.50 -0.52 -12.35
N MET A 159 -1.43 -1.37 -11.32
CA MET A 159 -2.39 -1.35 -10.22
C MET A 159 -2.19 -0.07 -9.41
N LYS A 160 -3.29 0.50 -8.90
CA LYS A 160 -3.25 1.75 -8.11
C LYS A 160 -4.00 1.69 -6.80
N GLY A 161 -5.01 0.83 -6.68
CA GLY A 161 -5.80 0.77 -5.45
C GLY A 161 -7.00 -0.14 -5.57
N PHE A 162 -7.57 -0.46 -4.43
CA PHE A 162 -8.90 -1.05 -4.30
C PHE A 162 -9.90 0.06 -4.02
N HIS A 163 -11.11 -0.01 -4.57
CA HIS A 163 -12.16 0.92 -4.21
C HIS A 163 -12.50 0.75 -2.71
N PRO A 164 -12.54 1.83 -1.91
CA PRO A 164 -12.64 1.71 -0.46
C PRO A 164 -13.96 1.09 0.03
N PHE A 165 -15.03 1.19 -0.77
CA PHE A 165 -16.39 0.74 -0.41
C PHE A 165 -16.98 -0.30 -1.37
N ASP A 166 -16.18 -0.84 -2.29
CA ASP A 166 -16.65 -1.85 -3.25
C ASP A 166 -15.46 -2.73 -3.63
N SER A 167 -15.23 -3.82 -2.89
CA SER A 167 -14.05 -4.67 -3.09
C SER A 167 -13.99 -5.35 -4.45
N ARG A 168 -15.06 -5.30 -5.23
CA ARG A 168 -15.10 -5.80 -6.61
C ARG A 168 -14.39 -4.85 -7.57
N ARG A 169 -14.14 -3.59 -7.18
CA ARG A 169 -13.55 -2.58 -8.06
C ARG A 169 -12.10 -2.30 -7.70
N MET A 170 -11.23 -2.41 -8.70
CA MET A 170 -9.83 -2.04 -8.60
C MET A 170 -9.51 -0.92 -9.57
N MET A 171 -8.73 0.05 -9.11
CA MET A 171 -8.20 1.12 -9.94
C MET A 171 -6.93 0.64 -10.63
N PHE A 172 -6.90 0.82 -11.94
CA PHE A 172 -5.71 0.67 -12.75
C PHE A 172 -5.41 1.98 -13.47
N THR A 173 -4.14 2.17 -13.80
CA THR A 173 -3.76 3.09 -14.87
C THR A 173 -3.23 2.31 -16.04
N TRP A 174 -3.67 2.65 -17.23
CA TRP A 174 -3.18 2.05 -18.45
C TRP A 174 -2.83 3.11 -19.48
N HIS A 175 -1.58 3.12 -19.97
CA HIS A 175 -1.05 4.20 -20.80
C HIS A 175 -1.36 5.59 -20.21
N ARG A 176 -1.21 5.71 -18.88
CA ARG A 176 -1.53 6.93 -18.10
C ARG A 176 -3.02 7.32 -18.07
N ARG A 177 -3.94 6.44 -18.47
CA ARG A 177 -5.38 6.65 -18.34
C ARG A 177 -5.92 5.85 -17.16
N PRO A 178 -6.62 6.49 -16.21
CA PRO A 178 -7.22 5.78 -15.09
C PRO A 178 -8.49 5.04 -15.53
N LEU A 179 -8.66 3.82 -15.03
CA LEU A 179 -9.85 3.00 -15.25
C LEU A 179 -10.23 2.27 -13.98
N TRP A 180 -11.54 2.12 -13.77
CA TRP A 180 -12.08 1.16 -12.83
C TRP A 180 -12.21 -0.17 -13.54
N PHE A 181 -11.71 -1.23 -12.92
CA PHE A 181 -11.90 -2.59 -13.37
C PHE A 181 -12.74 -3.34 -12.35
N ASP A 182 -13.83 -3.93 -12.81
CA ASP A 182 -14.72 -4.76 -12.02
C ASP A 182 -14.26 -6.22 -12.10
N LEU A 183 -13.84 -6.78 -10.96
CA LEU A 183 -13.23 -8.10 -10.83
C LEU A 183 -14.21 -9.25 -11.10
N GLU A 184 -15.52 -9.02 -10.90
CA GLU A 184 -16.56 -10.03 -11.10
C GLU A 184 -17.03 -10.04 -12.55
N SER A 185 -17.49 -8.89 -13.04
CA SER A 185 -18.04 -8.72 -14.38
C SER A 185 -16.95 -8.64 -15.46
N ARG A 186 -15.69 -8.40 -15.06
CA ARG A 186 -14.50 -8.30 -15.91
C ARG A 186 -14.53 -7.13 -16.88
N LYS A 187 -15.30 -6.09 -16.55
CA LYS A 187 -15.46 -4.89 -17.37
C LYS A 187 -14.57 -3.76 -16.86
N ALA A 188 -14.03 -2.99 -17.80
CA ALA A 188 -13.31 -1.75 -17.51
C ALA A 188 -14.15 -0.52 -17.87
N ASP A 189 -14.27 0.41 -16.93
CA ASP A 189 -14.87 1.73 -17.12
C ASP A 189 -13.76 2.79 -17.11
N ILE A 190 -13.56 3.45 -18.25
CA ILE A 190 -12.57 4.55 -18.36
C ILE A 190 -13.11 5.76 -17.61
N ILE A 191 -12.40 6.19 -16.57
CA ILE A 191 -12.84 7.27 -15.67
C ILE A 191 -12.66 8.62 -16.34
N SER A 192 -11.60 8.78 -17.13
CA SER A 192 -11.30 10.01 -17.85
C SER A 192 -10.48 9.72 -19.10
N HIS A 193 -10.84 10.38 -20.21
CA HIS A 193 -10.03 10.39 -21.43
C HIS A 193 -8.86 11.38 -21.36
N HIS A 194 -8.80 12.22 -20.31
CA HIS A 194 -7.76 13.24 -20.15
C HIS A 194 -6.52 12.66 -19.44
N PRO A 195 -5.31 12.74 -20.02
CA PRO A 195 -4.09 12.09 -19.50
C PRO A 195 -3.53 12.69 -18.19
N ILE A 196 -4.13 13.76 -17.65
CA ILE A 196 -3.59 14.54 -16.52
C ILE A 196 -4.21 14.12 -15.17
N CYS A 197 -5.24 13.27 -15.16
CA CYS A 197 -5.89 12.83 -13.91
C CYS A 197 -5.01 11.95 -12.99
N ASN A 198 -3.83 11.50 -13.42
CA ASN A 198 -3.00 10.64 -12.58
C ASN A 198 -2.55 11.32 -11.29
N GLN A 199 -2.24 12.61 -11.28
CA GLN A 199 -1.70 13.25 -10.08
C GLN A 199 -2.75 13.42 -8.97
N LEU A 200 -4.02 13.61 -9.31
CA LEU A 200 -5.12 13.85 -8.36
C LEU A 200 -5.82 12.55 -7.91
N LEU A 201 -5.65 11.44 -8.62
CA LEU A 201 -6.25 10.16 -8.22
C LEU A 201 -5.54 9.51 -7.04
N TYR A 202 -4.27 9.82 -6.82
CA TYR A 202 -3.55 9.43 -5.60
C TYR A 202 -4.15 10.09 -4.35
N ASP A 203 -4.86 11.22 -4.49
CA ASP A 203 -5.52 11.87 -3.36
C ASP A 203 -6.83 11.14 -2.96
N TYR A 204 -7.37 10.26 -3.82
CA TYR A 204 -8.58 9.46 -3.52
C TYR A 204 -8.28 8.17 -2.75
N PHE A 205 -7.06 7.67 -2.85
CA PHE A 205 -6.59 6.54 -2.05
C PHE A 205 -5.58 7.06 -1.06
N VAL A 206 -6.00 7.21 0.18
CA VAL A 206 -5.25 7.82 1.30
C VAL A 206 -3.90 7.12 1.58
N TYR A 207 -3.54 6.08 0.82
CA TYR A 207 -2.51 5.11 1.18
C TYR A 207 -1.37 4.91 0.18
N GLU A 208 -1.19 5.73 -0.87
CA GLU A 208 0.03 5.59 -1.71
C GLU A 208 0.70 6.93 -2.06
N GLY A 209 1.88 7.15 -1.46
CA GLY A 209 2.84 8.16 -1.89
C GLY A 209 3.61 7.73 -3.13
N ARG A 210 4.00 8.70 -3.97
CA ARG A 210 4.71 8.51 -5.26
C ARG A 210 5.95 7.61 -5.16
N PHE A 211 6.10 6.70 -6.13
CA PHE A 211 7.42 6.26 -6.62
C PHE A 211 7.54 6.42 -8.15
N GLY A 212 8.51 7.27 -8.54
CA GLY A 212 9.27 7.18 -9.80
C GLY A 212 8.73 7.87 -11.06
N SER A 213 9.26 9.06 -11.39
CA SER A 213 10.11 9.25 -12.60
C SER A 213 10.63 10.69 -12.71
N SER A 214 11.89 10.92 -12.36
CA SER A 214 12.89 11.70 -13.13
C SER A 214 14.15 11.94 -12.27
N ALA A 215 15.01 10.94 -12.16
CA ALA A 215 16.44 11.20 -12.08
C ALA A 215 16.95 11.07 -13.52
N SER A 216 16.98 12.18 -14.23
CA SER A 216 17.83 12.33 -15.41
C SER A 216 19.25 12.57 -14.91
N TYR A 217 20.19 11.81 -15.48
CA TYR A 217 21.64 12.03 -15.37
C TYR A 217 22.02 13.46 -15.75
#